data_AF-A0A2S4YBE3-F1
#
_entry.id   AF-A0A2S4YBE3-F1
#
_cell.length_a   1.000
_cell.length_b   1.000
_cell.length_c   1.000
_cell.angle_alpha   90.00
_cell.angle_beta   90.00
_cell.angle_gamma   90.00
#
_symmetry.space_group_name_H-M   'P 1'
#
loop_
_entity.id
_entity.type
_entity.pdbx_description
1 polymer ?
#
loop_
_entity_poly.entity_id
_entity_poly.type
_entity_poly.pdbx_seq_one_letter_code
_entity_poly.pdbx_strand_id
1 'polypeptide(L)'
;MAQAYMTETGGGGTSPGRRGSRIRRLYDGLRGDRGIWRRGVVLAALAVVLALVMLLHARIPNRVGNTGSLTETFLPWLGIVGVPLLLILALLRKSATALIAVLVPVTVWMNLFGGLLGDKSGSGGDLTVATHNVNADNPDPSGTAREVAASGADVLALEELKASAVPVYERALASTYPYHSVQGTVGLWSKYPLSGVEPVDIKLGWTRAMRATVNTPEGEVAVYVAHMPSVRVKLAAGFTARQRDTSADALGEAIADEKLGKVILLGDLNGTMNDRALNAVTSQMRSTQGAAGSGFGFSWPASFPMARIDQIMVKGVEPVSSWTLPRTGSDHLPVAARVNVTTP
;
A
#
# COMPACT_ATOMS: atom_id res chain seq x y z
N MET A 1 -95.37 11.10 -16.11
CA MET A 1 -95.01 11.82 -17.35
C MET A 1 -94.07 12.96 -16.96
N ALA A 2 -92.75 12.67 -16.99
CA ALA A 2 -91.72 13.31 -17.83
C ALA A 2 -91.35 14.72 -17.31
N GLN A 3 -90.20 15.03 -16.68
CA GLN A 3 -88.80 14.55 -16.71
C GLN A 3 -88.14 14.61 -18.09
N ALA A 4 -87.38 15.68 -18.33
CA ALA A 4 -86.39 15.88 -19.39
C ALA A 4 -85.58 17.17 -19.07
N TYR A 5 -84.27 17.33 -19.29
CA TYR A 5 -83.14 16.45 -19.57
C TYR A 5 -81.85 17.27 -19.30
N MET A 6 -80.84 16.66 -18.70
CA MET A 6 -79.47 17.16 -18.53
C MET A 6 -78.62 16.83 -19.77
N THR A 7 -77.75 17.74 -20.25
CA THR A 7 -76.35 17.51 -20.75
C THR A 7 -75.76 18.83 -21.27
N GLU A 8 -74.69 19.37 -20.65
CA GLU A 8 -73.26 19.34 -21.08
C GLU A 8 -72.97 19.98 -22.45
N THR A 9 -72.13 21.02 -22.56
CA THR A 9 -70.65 21.01 -22.66
C THR A 9 -70.20 22.48 -22.87
N GLY A 10 -69.01 23.02 -22.58
CA GLY A 10 -67.69 22.54 -22.14
C GLY A 10 -66.62 23.58 -22.55
N GLY A 11 -65.57 23.76 -21.74
CA GLY A 11 -64.27 24.37 -22.10
C GLY A 11 -63.97 25.75 -21.48
N GLY A 12 -62.91 25.99 -20.70
CA GLY A 12 -61.75 25.18 -20.33
C GLY A 12 -60.68 26.12 -19.74
N GLY A 13 -60.78 26.43 -18.43
CA GLY A 13 -59.81 27.26 -17.71
C GLY A 13 -58.71 26.40 -17.09
N THR A 14 -57.68 26.06 -17.86
CA THR A 14 -56.46 25.40 -17.36
C THR A 14 -55.56 26.42 -16.65
N SER A 15 -55.72 26.56 -15.33
CA SER A 15 -54.68 27.13 -14.48
C SER A 15 -53.52 26.13 -14.37
N PRO A 16 -52.27 26.50 -14.68
CA PRO A 16 -51.14 25.59 -14.55
C PRO A 16 -50.84 25.39 -13.07
N GLY A 17 -51.27 24.23 -12.54
CA GLY A 17 -50.84 23.76 -11.23
C GLY A 17 -49.32 23.79 -11.17
N ARG A 18 -48.77 24.73 -10.38
CA ARG A 18 -47.36 24.81 -10.06
C ARG A 18 -46.93 23.43 -9.55
N ARG A 19 -46.27 22.64 -10.41
CA ARG A 19 -45.37 21.56 -10.03
C ARG A 19 -44.22 22.20 -9.25
N GLY A 20 -44.49 22.56 -8.00
CA GLY A 20 -43.47 22.84 -7.01
C GLY A 20 -42.62 21.58 -6.94
N SER A 21 -41.45 21.66 -7.57
CA SER A 21 -40.45 20.61 -7.70
C SER A 21 -40.36 19.81 -6.40
N ARG A 22 -40.42 18.47 -6.49
CA ARG A 22 -40.28 17.57 -5.33
C ARG A 22 -39.04 17.93 -4.48
N ILE A 23 -38.03 18.54 -5.10
CA ILE A 23 -36.83 19.08 -4.47
C ILE A 23 -37.19 20.17 -3.46
N ARG A 24 -38.04 21.15 -3.80
CA ARG A 24 -38.39 22.27 -2.91
C ARG A 24 -39.13 21.81 -1.64
N ARG A 25 -40.03 20.84 -1.77
CA ARG A 25 -40.71 20.19 -0.63
C ARG A 25 -39.76 19.38 0.26
N LEU A 26 -38.72 18.76 -0.33
CA LEU A 26 -37.67 18.08 0.43
C LEU A 26 -36.83 19.08 1.25
N TYR A 27 -36.48 20.22 0.64
CA TYR A 27 -35.75 21.31 1.28
C TYR A 27 -36.54 21.96 2.43
N ASP A 28 -37.85 22.20 2.25
CA ASP A 28 -38.69 22.81 3.28
C ASP A 28 -38.94 21.86 4.47
N GLY A 29 -39.08 20.55 4.22
CA GLY A 29 -39.18 19.54 5.28
C GLY A 29 -37.89 19.33 6.08
N LEU A 30 -36.72 19.50 5.45
CA LEU A 30 -35.41 19.46 6.13
C LEU A 30 -35.16 20.70 6.99
N ARG A 31 -35.69 21.88 6.65
CA ARG A 31 -35.50 23.12 7.43
C ARG A 31 -36.38 23.20 8.68
N GLY A 32 -37.55 22.55 8.69
CA GLY A 32 -38.50 22.60 9.82
C GLY A 32 -38.28 21.53 10.90
N ASP A 33 -37.55 20.45 10.59
CA ASP A 33 -37.43 19.28 11.46
C ASP A 33 -36.18 19.33 12.35
N ARG A 34 -36.32 19.81 13.60
CA ARG A 34 -35.23 19.79 14.60
C ARG A 34 -34.65 18.39 14.85
N GLY A 35 -35.37 17.33 14.47
CA GLY A 35 -34.94 15.94 14.57
C GLY A 35 -33.72 15.59 13.70
N ILE A 36 -33.41 16.35 12.64
CA ILE A 36 -32.23 16.11 11.78
C ILE A 36 -30.91 16.13 12.56
N TRP A 37 -30.85 16.90 13.66
CA TRP A 37 -29.67 17.03 14.51
C TRP A 37 -29.53 15.88 15.53
N ARG A 38 -30.64 15.20 15.85
CA ARG A 38 -30.65 14.10 16.85
C ARG A 38 -30.59 12.71 16.23
N ARG A 39 -31.08 12.54 14.99
CA ARG A 39 -31.25 11.23 14.33
C ARG A 39 -29.96 10.45 14.06
N GLY A 40 -28.81 11.12 14.06
CA GLY A 40 -27.52 10.56 13.66
C GLY A 40 -26.43 10.61 14.73
N VAL A 41 -26.75 10.84 16.01
CA VAL A 41 -25.72 10.95 17.07
C VAL A 41 -24.85 9.70 17.18
N VAL A 42 -25.44 8.50 17.05
CA VAL A 42 -24.67 7.24 17.05
C VAL A 42 -23.73 7.16 15.84
N LEU A 43 -24.21 7.52 14.64
CA LEU A 43 -23.38 7.55 13.43
C LEU A 43 -22.25 8.58 13.53
N ALA A 44 -22.52 9.74 14.14
CA ALA A 44 -21.52 10.75 14.40
C ALA A 44 -20.44 10.25 15.37
N ALA A 45 -20.83 9.55 16.45
CA ALA A 45 -19.89 8.91 17.37
C ALA A 45 -19.04 7.84 16.66
N LEU A 46 -19.66 7.00 15.82
CA LEU A 46 -18.93 6.01 15.02
C LEU A 46 -17.94 6.65 14.03
N ALA A 47 -18.31 7.78 13.40
CA ALA A 47 -17.42 8.53 12.53
C ALA A 47 -16.20 9.08 13.30
N VAL A 48 -16.41 9.59 14.51
CA VAL A 48 -15.32 10.05 15.39
C VAL A 48 -14.43 8.88 15.83
N VAL A 49 -15.02 7.74 16.21
CA VAL A 49 -14.25 6.53 16.57
C VAL A 49 -13.41 6.05 15.39
N LEU A 50 -13.97 5.98 14.18
CA LEU A 50 -13.24 5.60 12.98
C LEU A 50 -12.05 6.54 12.73
N ALA A 51 -12.27 7.85 12.85
CA ALA A 51 -11.20 8.84 12.71
C ALA A 51 -10.11 8.67 13.78
N LEU A 52 -10.48 8.43 15.04
CA LEU A 52 -9.55 8.21 16.14
C LEU A 52 -8.74 6.92 15.96
N VAL A 53 -9.37 5.84 15.49
CA VAL A 53 -8.66 4.59 15.17
C VAL A 53 -7.63 4.82 14.08
N MET A 54 -7.99 5.58 13.02
CA MET A 54 -7.04 5.92 11.97
C MET A 54 -5.94 6.86 12.46
N LEU A 55 -6.24 7.88 13.26
CA LEU A 55 -5.25 8.85 13.74
C LEU A 55 -4.29 8.26 14.77
N LEU A 56 -4.81 7.39 15.64
CA LEU A 56 -4.07 6.78 16.74
C LEU A 56 -3.65 5.34 16.42
N HIS A 57 -3.61 4.96 15.14
CA HIS A 57 -3.26 3.60 14.71
C HIS A 57 -1.94 3.11 15.31
N ALA A 58 -0.93 4.01 15.39
CA ALA A 58 0.40 3.77 15.94
C ALA A 58 0.40 3.51 17.45
N ARG A 59 -0.68 3.85 18.16
CA ARG A 59 -0.85 3.63 19.61
C ARG A 59 -1.59 2.34 19.91
N ILE A 60 -2.15 1.67 18.90
CA ILE A 60 -2.83 0.39 19.06
C ILE A 60 -1.78 -0.69 19.35
N PRO A 61 -1.79 -1.33 20.53
CA PRO A 61 -0.75 -2.27 20.90
C PRO A 61 -0.88 -3.60 20.13
N ASN A 62 0.25 -4.28 19.95
CA ASN A 62 0.32 -5.64 19.40
C ASN A 62 0.07 -6.75 20.46
N ARG A 63 -0.59 -6.42 21.58
CA ARG A 63 -0.76 -7.34 22.75
C ARG A 63 -1.56 -8.59 22.42
N VAL A 64 -2.57 -8.50 21.55
CA VAL A 64 -3.43 -9.62 21.17
C VAL A 64 -3.26 -9.85 19.68
N GLY A 65 -2.58 -10.94 19.29
CA GLY A 65 -2.51 -11.38 17.89
C GLY A 65 -2.00 -10.34 16.88
N ASN A 66 -1.12 -9.42 17.27
CA ASN A 66 -0.59 -8.34 16.40
C ASN A 66 -1.66 -7.39 15.83
N THR A 67 -2.72 -7.13 16.60
CA THR A 67 -3.84 -6.24 16.21
C THR A 67 -3.41 -4.87 15.69
N GLY A 68 -2.37 -4.26 16.27
CA GLY A 68 -1.89 -2.97 15.83
C GLY A 68 -1.32 -3.04 14.41
N SER A 69 -0.38 -3.96 14.16
CA SER A 69 0.27 -4.10 12.84
C SER A 69 -0.72 -4.59 11.79
N LEU A 70 -1.68 -5.45 12.17
CA LEU A 70 -2.78 -5.84 11.28
C LEU A 70 -3.64 -4.63 10.88
N THR A 71 -3.95 -3.75 11.84
CA THR A 71 -4.70 -2.52 11.55
C THR A 71 -3.92 -1.61 10.61
N GLU A 72 -2.60 -1.52 10.75
CA GLU A 72 -1.72 -0.72 9.90
C GLU A 72 -1.59 -1.27 8.48
N THR A 73 -1.54 -2.60 8.33
CA THR A 73 -1.52 -3.26 7.02
C THR A 73 -2.77 -2.95 6.21
N PHE A 74 -3.93 -2.90 6.85
CA PHE A 74 -5.22 -2.65 6.20
C PHE A 74 -5.78 -1.23 6.46
N LEU A 75 -4.94 -0.31 6.93
CA LEU A 75 -5.35 1.04 7.34
C LEU A 75 -6.12 1.82 6.25
N PRO A 76 -5.71 1.76 4.96
CA PRO A 76 -6.47 2.43 3.89
C PRO A 76 -7.93 1.99 3.82
N TRP A 77 -8.22 0.71 4.07
CA TRP A 77 -9.54 0.12 3.94
C TRP A 77 -10.53 0.65 4.97
N LEU A 78 -10.06 1.09 6.14
CA LEU A 78 -10.90 1.74 7.15
C LEU A 78 -11.60 2.97 6.58
N GLY A 79 -10.92 3.79 5.79
CA GLY A 79 -11.55 4.91 5.11
C GLY A 79 -12.25 4.51 3.82
N ILE A 80 -11.65 3.68 2.97
CA ILE A 80 -12.24 3.27 1.68
C ILE A 80 -13.63 2.63 1.86
N VAL A 81 -13.81 1.81 2.90
CA VAL A 81 -15.09 1.15 3.18
C VAL A 81 -15.90 1.93 4.22
N GLY A 82 -15.26 2.37 5.31
CA GLY A 82 -15.95 2.97 6.45
C GLY A 82 -16.57 4.32 6.13
N VAL A 83 -15.87 5.19 5.37
CA VAL A 83 -16.38 6.53 5.03
C VAL A 83 -17.63 6.46 4.13
N PRO A 84 -17.62 5.74 2.99
CA PRO A 84 -18.83 5.61 2.17
C PRO A 84 -20.01 4.98 2.91
N LEU A 85 -19.76 3.96 3.73
CA LEU A 85 -20.80 3.33 4.54
C LEU A 85 -21.45 4.33 5.51
N LEU A 86 -20.63 5.08 6.27
CA LEU A 86 -21.14 6.10 7.19
C LEU A 86 -21.87 7.23 6.46
N LEU A 87 -21.38 7.64 5.28
CA LEU A 87 -22.03 8.64 4.43
C LEU A 87 -23.41 8.17 3.98
N ILE A 88 -23.52 6.95 3.45
CA ILE A 88 -24.79 6.36 3.01
C ILE A 88 -25.77 6.29 4.19
N LEU A 89 -25.33 5.79 5.34
CA LEU A 89 -26.17 5.71 6.54
C LEU A 89 -26.61 7.10 7.03
N ALA A 90 -25.73 8.10 6.99
CA ALA A 90 -26.06 9.48 7.36
C ALA A 90 -27.12 10.09 6.43
N LEU A 91 -27.02 9.84 5.12
CA LEU A 91 -28.01 10.24 4.11
C LEU A 91 -29.35 9.54 4.31
N LEU A 92 -29.35 8.21 4.51
CA LEU A 92 -30.57 7.44 4.77
C LEU A 92 -31.28 7.90 6.06
N ARG A 93 -30.51 8.30 7.07
CA ARG A 93 -31.03 8.85 8.34
C ARG A 93 -31.43 10.32 8.25
N LYS A 94 -31.15 10.98 7.11
CA LYS A 94 -31.37 12.42 6.88
C LYS A 94 -30.82 13.28 8.02
N SER A 95 -29.61 12.98 8.49
CA SER A 95 -29.03 13.62 9.67
C SER A 95 -27.88 14.57 9.32
N ALA A 96 -28.07 15.85 9.60
CA ALA A 96 -27.03 16.87 9.43
C ALA A 96 -25.80 16.61 10.32
N THR A 97 -26.02 16.22 11.58
CA THR A 97 -24.94 15.90 12.54
C THR A 97 -24.04 14.76 12.02
N ALA A 98 -24.64 13.67 11.53
CA ALA A 98 -23.87 12.55 11.00
C ALA A 98 -23.11 12.94 9.72
N LEU A 99 -23.73 13.71 8.82
CA LEU A 99 -23.07 14.19 7.60
C LEU A 99 -21.86 15.08 7.90
N ILE A 100 -21.99 16.01 8.84
CA ILE A 100 -20.87 16.86 9.28
C ILE A 100 -19.78 16.00 9.94
N ALA A 101 -20.16 15.05 10.79
CA ALA A 101 -19.19 14.19 11.48
C ALA A 101 -18.38 13.30 10.52
N VAL A 102 -18.94 12.86 9.39
CA VAL A 102 -18.21 12.10 8.36
C VAL A 102 -17.05 12.88 7.75
N LEU A 103 -17.08 14.22 7.79
CA LEU A 103 -15.94 15.03 7.33
C LEU A 103 -14.66 14.75 8.13
N VAL A 104 -14.77 14.37 9.41
CA VAL A 104 -13.61 14.09 10.26
C VAL A 104 -12.80 12.88 9.76
N PRO A 105 -13.37 11.67 9.60
CA PRO A 105 -12.61 10.55 9.03
C PRO A 105 -12.21 10.78 7.57
N VAL A 106 -12.98 11.56 6.78
CA VAL A 106 -12.55 11.97 5.43
C VAL A 106 -11.26 12.76 5.50
N THR A 107 -11.18 13.79 6.33
CA THR A 107 -9.98 14.63 6.47
C THR A 107 -8.78 13.83 6.98
N VAL A 108 -8.97 12.98 7.98
CA VAL A 108 -7.89 12.10 8.49
C VAL A 108 -7.40 11.16 7.39
N TRP A 109 -8.31 10.52 6.66
CA TRP A 109 -7.93 9.61 5.60
C TRP A 109 -7.23 10.32 4.44
N MET A 110 -7.70 11.51 4.05
CA MET A 110 -7.06 12.33 3.02
C MET A 110 -5.68 12.83 3.45
N ASN A 111 -5.46 13.10 4.74
CA ASN A 111 -4.14 13.45 5.25
C ASN A 111 -3.16 12.27 5.16
N LEU A 112 -3.62 11.05 5.46
CA LEU A 112 -2.79 9.84 5.42
C LEU A 112 -2.53 9.33 3.99
N PHE A 113 -3.56 9.34 3.13
CA PHE A 113 -3.56 8.63 1.85
C PHE A 113 -3.89 9.50 0.64
N GLY A 114 -4.22 10.78 0.84
CA GLY A 114 -4.60 11.68 -0.27
C GLY A 114 -3.51 11.82 -1.33
N GLY A 115 -2.23 11.73 -0.91
CA GLY A 115 -1.08 11.72 -1.83
C GLY A 115 -1.07 10.53 -2.79
N LEU A 116 -1.81 9.44 -2.51
CA LEU A 116 -1.89 8.24 -3.34
C LEU A 116 -2.99 8.30 -4.41
N LEU A 117 -3.92 9.25 -4.33
CA LEU A 117 -5.08 9.32 -5.25
C LEU A 117 -4.71 9.78 -6.68
N GLY A 118 -3.58 10.46 -6.84
CA GLY A 118 -3.08 10.93 -8.14
C GLY A 118 -1.95 10.07 -8.68
N ASP A 119 -1.83 10.05 -10.01
CA ASP A 119 -0.63 9.56 -10.67
C ASP A 119 0.50 10.58 -10.52
N LYS A 120 1.61 10.14 -9.92
CA LYS A 120 2.83 10.95 -9.70
C LYS A 120 3.99 10.45 -10.56
N SER A 121 3.72 9.54 -11.49
CA SER A 121 4.75 8.91 -12.32
C SER A 121 5.32 9.93 -13.31
N GLY A 122 6.64 10.08 -13.29
CA GLY A 122 7.40 10.77 -14.32
C GLY A 122 7.85 9.83 -15.44
N SER A 123 8.44 10.43 -16.48
CA SER A 123 9.17 9.71 -17.52
C SER A 123 10.68 9.77 -17.27
N GLY A 124 11.44 8.80 -17.78
CA GLY A 124 12.89 8.69 -17.58
C GLY A 124 13.26 7.80 -16.40
N GLY A 125 14.32 8.16 -15.69
CA GLY A 125 15.02 7.27 -14.74
C GLY A 125 16.24 6.64 -15.40
N ASP A 126 17.38 6.71 -14.73
CA ASP A 126 18.65 6.15 -15.19
C ASP A 126 18.88 4.72 -14.69
N LEU A 127 18.14 4.28 -13.66
CA LEU A 127 18.17 2.92 -13.15
C LEU A 127 16.76 2.37 -12.93
N THR A 128 16.47 1.19 -13.48
CA THR A 128 15.25 0.43 -13.19
C THR A 128 15.54 -0.67 -12.18
N VAL A 129 14.81 -0.69 -11.07
CA VAL A 129 14.95 -1.71 -10.03
C VAL A 129 13.64 -2.46 -9.84
N ALA A 130 13.72 -3.75 -9.52
CA ALA A 130 12.57 -4.58 -9.19
C ALA A 130 12.86 -5.48 -7.99
N THR A 131 11.81 -5.83 -7.25
CA THR A 131 11.88 -6.78 -6.14
C THR A 131 10.70 -7.73 -6.17
N HIS A 132 10.92 -8.99 -5.78
CA HIS A 132 9.89 -10.01 -5.80
C HIS A 132 10.11 -11.08 -4.74
N ASN A 133 9.18 -11.18 -3.79
CA ASN A 133 9.02 -12.41 -3.01
C ASN A 133 8.54 -13.53 -3.93
N VAL A 134 9.40 -14.50 -4.19
CA VAL A 134 9.10 -15.57 -5.15
C VAL A 134 8.27 -16.69 -4.56
N ASN A 135 7.96 -16.67 -3.25
CA ASN A 135 7.37 -17.77 -2.48
C ASN A 135 8.26 -19.02 -2.44
N ALA A 136 8.61 -19.48 -1.23
CA ALA A 136 9.47 -20.66 -1.07
C ALA A 136 8.85 -21.95 -1.66
N ASP A 137 7.52 -22.00 -1.75
CA ASP A 137 6.76 -23.11 -2.32
C ASP A 137 6.23 -22.81 -3.74
N ASN A 138 6.91 -21.92 -4.46
CA ASN A 138 6.58 -21.57 -5.84
C ASN A 138 6.48 -22.82 -6.75
N PRO A 139 5.34 -23.04 -7.41
CA PRO A 139 5.14 -24.21 -8.27
C PRO A 139 5.89 -24.11 -9.61
N ASP A 140 6.28 -22.91 -10.05
CA ASP A 140 7.02 -22.67 -11.29
C ASP A 140 8.14 -21.60 -11.13
N PRO A 141 9.28 -21.96 -10.52
CA PRO A 141 10.43 -21.06 -10.40
C PRO A 141 10.99 -20.59 -11.75
N SER A 142 10.89 -21.42 -12.80
CA SER A 142 11.44 -21.10 -14.12
C SER A 142 10.57 -20.08 -14.86
N GLY A 143 9.24 -20.23 -14.80
CA GLY A 143 8.28 -19.24 -15.30
C GLY A 143 8.41 -17.92 -14.56
N THR A 144 8.45 -17.98 -13.23
CA THR A 144 8.64 -16.78 -12.40
C THR A 144 9.92 -16.04 -12.76
N ALA A 145 11.05 -16.75 -12.92
CA ALA A 145 12.32 -16.16 -13.34
C ALA A 145 12.23 -15.48 -14.72
N ARG A 146 11.55 -16.09 -15.69
CA ARG A 146 11.35 -15.49 -17.02
C ARG A 146 10.49 -14.23 -16.96
N GLU A 147 9.43 -14.24 -16.17
CA GLU A 147 8.52 -13.10 -16.00
C GLU A 147 9.22 -11.90 -15.35
N VAL A 148 10.00 -12.12 -14.29
CA VAL A 148 10.77 -11.03 -13.67
C VAL A 148 11.93 -10.55 -14.54
N ALA A 149 12.57 -11.43 -15.33
CA ALA A 149 13.56 -11.02 -16.32
C ALA A 149 12.97 -10.14 -17.44
N ALA A 150 11.73 -10.44 -17.86
CA ALA A 150 11.02 -9.67 -18.88
C ALA A 150 10.56 -8.28 -18.40
N SER A 151 10.68 -7.96 -17.11
CA SER A 151 10.35 -6.64 -16.55
C SER A 151 11.22 -5.50 -17.10
N GLY A 152 12.40 -5.83 -17.63
CA GLY A 152 13.38 -4.86 -18.09
C GLY A 152 14.22 -4.23 -16.98
N ALA A 153 14.06 -4.65 -15.71
CA ALA A 153 14.84 -4.14 -14.60
C ALA A 153 16.36 -4.32 -14.83
N ASP A 154 17.15 -3.40 -14.32
CA ASP A 154 18.61 -3.43 -14.35
C ASP A 154 19.18 -4.09 -13.09
N VAL A 155 18.45 -3.97 -11.98
CA VAL A 155 18.72 -4.63 -10.70
C VAL A 155 17.44 -5.32 -10.22
N LEU A 156 17.55 -6.60 -9.90
CA LEU A 156 16.45 -7.45 -9.46
C LEU A 156 16.80 -8.09 -8.11
N ALA A 157 15.97 -7.84 -7.11
CA ALA A 157 16.03 -8.52 -5.82
C ALA A 157 14.95 -9.63 -5.76
N LEU A 158 15.32 -10.78 -5.21
CA LEU A 158 14.39 -11.89 -4.98
C LEU A 158 14.42 -12.33 -3.51
N GLU A 159 13.25 -12.50 -2.93
CA GLU A 159 13.05 -12.98 -1.56
C GLU A 159 12.37 -14.36 -1.54
N GLU A 160 12.48 -15.09 -0.42
CA GLU A 160 11.99 -16.48 -0.29
C GLU A 160 12.62 -17.48 -1.26
N LEU A 161 13.87 -17.26 -1.62
CA LEU A 161 14.62 -18.24 -2.39
C LEU A 161 14.84 -19.51 -1.56
N LYS A 162 14.12 -20.57 -1.90
CA LYS A 162 14.38 -21.91 -1.39
C LYS A 162 15.71 -22.39 -1.96
N ALA A 163 16.60 -22.88 -1.11
CA ALA A 163 17.95 -23.31 -1.50
C ALA A 163 17.95 -24.29 -2.69
N SER A 164 16.98 -25.20 -2.76
CA SER A 164 16.85 -26.16 -3.88
C SER A 164 16.43 -25.52 -5.21
N ALA A 165 15.84 -24.32 -5.19
CA ALA A 165 15.39 -23.60 -6.39
C ALA A 165 16.44 -22.59 -6.91
N VAL A 166 17.45 -22.23 -6.11
CA VAL A 166 18.49 -21.25 -6.48
C VAL A 166 19.14 -21.58 -7.84
N PRO A 167 19.59 -22.82 -8.12
CA PRO A 167 20.21 -23.14 -9.42
C PRO A 167 19.25 -22.99 -10.62
N VAL A 168 17.94 -22.97 -10.40
CA VAL A 168 16.95 -22.70 -11.45
C VAL A 168 16.90 -21.21 -11.76
N TYR A 169 16.84 -20.36 -10.72
CA TYR A 169 16.87 -18.90 -10.87
C TYR A 169 18.18 -18.44 -11.49
N GLU A 170 19.33 -18.92 -11.02
CA GLU A 170 20.64 -18.55 -11.56
C GLU A 170 20.74 -18.83 -13.06
N ARG A 171 20.34 -20.04 -13.50
CA ARG A 171 20.36 -20.40 -14.93
C ARG A 171 19.38 -19.60 -15.76
N ALA A 172 18.16 -19.37 -15.25
CA ALA A 172 17.11 -18.67 -15.98
C ALA A 172 17.39 -17.16 -16.12
N LEU A 173 18.11 -16.57 -15.16
CA LEU A 173 18.41 -15.14 -15.11
C LEU A 173 19.78 -14.78 -15.72
N ALA A 174 20.68 -15.75 -15.92
CA ALA A 174 22.07 -15.52 -16.34
C ALA A 174 22.23 -14.72 -17.64
N SER A 175 21.32 -14.87 -18.61
CA SER A 175 21.40 -14.14 -19.88
C SER A 175 21.04 -12.66 -19.75
N THR A 176 20.22 -12.31 -18.75
CA THR A 176 19.80 -10.92 -18.48
C THR A 176 20.69 -10.26 -17.44
N TYR A 177 21.11 -11.02 -16.42
CA TYR A 177 21.84 -10.52 -15.26
C TYR A 177 23.14 -11.32 -15.07
N PRO A 178 24.26 -10.89 -15.67
CA PRO A 178 25.53 -11.59 -15.57
C PRO A 178 26.19 -11.51 -14.18
N TYR A 179 25.73 -10.59 -13.31
CA TYR A 179 26.24 -10.44 -11.96
C TYR A 179 25.15 -10.76 -10.94
N HIS A 180 25.42 -11.67 -10.00
CA HIS A 180 24.48 -11.98 -8.95
C HIS A 180 25.15 -12.48 -7.68
N SER A 181 24.42 -12.43 -6.57
CA SER A 181 24.78 -13.11 -5.33
C SER A 181 23.53 -13.49 -4.54
N VAL A 182 23.58 -14.66 -3.89
CA VAL A 182 22.51 -15.18 -3.04
C VAL A 182 23.06 -15.36 -1.63
N GLN A 183 22.34 -14.83 -0.65
CA GLN A 183 22.70 -14.85 0.77
C GLN A 183 21.52 -15.40 1.57
N GLY A 184 21.61 -16.67 2.00
CA GLY A 184 20.49 -17.35 2.67
C GLY A 184 19.26 -17.45 1.78
N THR A 185 18.18 -16.75 2.13
CA THR A 185 16.91 -16.79 1.38
C THR A 185 16.64 -15.53 0.54
N VAL A 186 17.64 -14.68 0.36
CA VAL A 186 17.55 -13.46 -0.47
C VAL A 186 18.65 -13.46 -1.51
N GLY A 187 18.41 -12.81 -2.65
CA GLY A 187 19.42 -12.67 -3.68
C GLY A 187 19.26 -11.40 -4.49
N LEU A 188 20.37 -10.96 -5.07
CA LEU A 188 20.46 -9.78 -5.91
C LEU A 188 21.06 -10.18 -7.27
N TRP A 189 20.39 -9.81 -8.34
CA TRP A 189 20.80 -9.95 -9.74
C TRP A 189 20.95 -8.56 -10.35
N SER A 190 21.99 -8.35 -11.14
CA SER A 190 22.27 -7.07 -11.77
C SER A 190 22.87 -7.22 -13.16
N LYS A 191 22.53 -6.26 -14.04
CA LYS A 191 23.22 -6.00 -15.30
C LYS A 191 24.62 -5.41 -15.08
N TYR A 192 24.86 -4.83 -13.91
CA TYR A 192 26.08 -4.12 -13.55
C TYR A 192 26.90 -4.87 -12.50
N PRO A 193 28.24 -4.66 -12.44
CA PRO A 193 29.10 -5.36 -11.50
C PRO A 193 28.68 -5.15 -10.04
N LEU A 194 28.72 -6.24 -9.25
CA LEU A 194 28.49 -6.23 -7.81
C LEU A 194 29.83 -6.24 -7.06
N SER A 195 29.92 -5.47 -5.98
CA SER A 195 31.06 -5.49 -5.06
C SER A 195 30.60 -5.37 -3.60
N GLY A 196 31.48 -5.67 -2.65
CA GLY A 196 31.19 -5.53 -1.21
C GLY A 196 29.92 -6.25 -0.78
N VAL A 197 29.70 -7.46 -1.30
CA VAL A 197 28.52 -8.26 -0.99
C VAL A 197 28.69 -8.94 0.36
N GLU A 198 27.75 -8.70 1.26
CA GLU A 198 27.76 -9.29 2.59
C GLU A 198 26.34 -9.53 3.14
N PRO A 199 26.14 -10.53 4.01
CA PRO A 199 24.89 -10.69 4.73
C PRO A 199 24.70 -9.55 5.75
N VAL A 200 23.46 -9.12 5.92
CA VAL A 200 23.06 -8.15 6.96
C VAL A 200 22.36 -8.91 8.08
N ASP A 201 22.91 -8.86 9.30
CA ASP A 201 22.33 -9.53 10.45
C ASP A 201 21.14 -8.76 11.03
N ILE A 202 19.94 -9.10 10.57
CA ILE A 202 18.68 -8.61 11.11
C ILE A 202 18.21 -9.38 12.36
N LYS A 203 19.12 -10.01 13.11
CA LYS A 203 18.86 -10.65 14.42
C LYS A 203 17.81 -11.76 14.40
N LEU A 204 17.76 -12.50 13.29
CA LEU A 204 16.87 -13.66 13.13
C LEU A 204 17.52 -15.01 13.42
N GLY A 205 18.86 -15.06 13.45
CA GLY A 205 19.61 -16.30 13.59
C GLY A 205 19.83 -17.04 12.27
N TRP A 206 19.35 -16.49 11.14
CA TRP A 206 19.70 -16.94 9.79
C TRP A 206 19.61 -15.77 8.80
N THR A 207 20.27 -15.91 7.64
CA THR A 207 20.41 -14.84 6.66
C THR A 207 19.14 -14.62 5.83
N ARG A 208 18.57 -13.42 5.95
CA ARG A 208 17.41 -12.94 5.18
C ARG A 208 17.55 -11.49 4.71
N ALA A 209 18.73 -10.93 4.88
CA ALA A 209 19.07 -9.63 4.36
C ALA A 209 20.51 -9.65 3.88
N MET A 210 20.80 -8.82 2.88
CA MET A 210 22.14 -8.64 2.33
C MET A 210 22.33 -7.21 1.87
N ARG A 211 23.60 -6.81 1.79
CA ARG A 211 24.05 -5.53 1.24
C ARG A 211 25.02 -5.82 0.11
N ALA A 212 24.92 -5.06 -0.96
CA ALA A 212 25.87 -5.07 -2.07
C ALA A 212 26.03 -3.66 -2.62
N THR A 213 27.18 -3.35 -3.22
CA THR A 213 27.36 -2.18 -4.06
C THR A 213 27.12 -2.57 -5.52
N VAL A 214 26.27 -1.81 -6.22
CA VAL A 214 26.05 -1.95 -7.66
C VAL A 214 26.77 -0.79 -8.36
N ASN A 215 27.66 -1.11 -9.29
CA ASN A 215 28.44 -0.12 -10.04
C ASN A 215 27.70 0.30 -11.31
N THR A 216 26.72 1.19 -11.20
CA THR A 216 25.95 1.66 -12.36
C THR A 216 26.76 2.65 -13.20
N PRO A 217 26.39 2.92 -14.47
CA PRO A 217 27.03 3.94 -15.28
C PRO A 217 27.00 5.36 -14.67
N GLU A 218 26.05 5.60 -13.75
CA GLU A 218 25.79 6.87 -13.06
C GLU A 218 26.45 6.97 -11.68
N GLY A 219 27.12 5.89 -11.25
CA GLY A 219 27.88 5.82 -10.00
C GLY A 219 27.51 4.63 -9.13
N GLU A 220 28.20 4.51 -8.00
CA GLU A 220 27.97 3.44 -7.04
C GLU A 220 26.68 3.69 -6.24
N VAL A 221 25.87 2.65 -6.09
CA VAL A 221 24.69 2.64 -5.23
C VAL A 221 24.74 1.43 -4.29
N ALA A 222 24.49 1.67 -3.00
CA ALA A 222 24.30 0.59 -2.04
C ALA A 222 22.89 0.01 -2.24
N VAL A 223 22.81 -1.29 -2.48
CA VAL A 223 21.55 -2.03 -2.57
C VAL A 223 21.44 -2.98 -1.40
N TYR A 224 20.38 -2.78 -0.62
CA TYR A 224 19.97 -3.68 0.44
C TYR A 224 18.82 -4.53 -0.08
N VAL A 225 18.91 -5.84 0.15
CA VAL A 225 17.78 -6.77 -0.05
C VAL A 225 17.37 -7.28 1.32
N ALA A 226 16.09 -7.23 1.66
CA ALA A 226 15.62 -7.69 2.96
C ALA A 226 14.26 -8.39 2.88
N HIS A 227 14.15 -9.53 3.54
CA HIS A 227 12.88 -10.19 3.79
C HIS A 227 12.60 -10.26 5.29
N MET A 228 11.71 -9.38 5.75
CA MET A 228 11.32 -9.26 7.15
C MET A 228 10.42 -10.43 7.62
N PRO A 229 10.41 -10.75 8.93
CA PRO A 229 9.48 -11.74 9.48
C PRO A 229 8.02 -11.33 9.27
N SER A 230 7.17 -12.29 8.91
CA SER A 230 5.74 -12.02 8.69
C SER A 230 4.99 -11.68 9.97
N VAL A 231 3.98 -10.82 9.83
CA VAL A 231 3.01 -10.50 10.90
C VAL A 231 1.98 -11.64 10.99
N ARG A 232 2.37 -12.79 11.56
CA ARG A 232 1.40 -13.89 11.77
C ARG A 232 0.54 -13.61 13.00
N VAL A 233 -0.79 -13.63 12.84
CA VAL A 233 -1.75 -13.70 13.94
C VAL A 233 -1.72 -15.11 14.51
N LYS A 234 -0.73 -15.38 15.38
CA LYS A 234 -0.73 -16.60 16.19
C LYS A 234 -1.13 -16.20 17.60
N LEU A 235 -2.32 -16.64 18.05
CA LEU A 235 -2.82 -16.45 19.42
C LEU A 235 -1.83 -16.92 20.50
N ALA A 236 -0.87 -17.79 20.15
CA ALA A 236 0.18 -18.29 21.04
C ALA A 236 1.57 -17.62 20.85
N ALA A 237 1.79 -16.75 19.85
CA ALA A 237 3.13 -16.29 19.47
C ALA A 237 3.53 -14.93 20.07
N GLY A 238 3.32 -14.73 21.36
CA GLY A 238 3.74 -13.53 22.10
C GLY A 238 5.25 -13.22 22.08
N PHE A 239 6.05 -13.93 21.29
CA PHE A 239 7.48 -13.77 21.09
C PHE A 239 7.87 -13.23 19.69
N THR A 240 7.09 -13.44 18.63
CA THR A 240 7.51 -13.10 17.25
C THR A 240 7.34 -11.61 16.89
N ALA A 241 6.43 -10.89 17.55
CA ALA A 241 6.25 -9.45 17.30
C ALA A 241 7.50 -8.64 17.65
N ARG A 242 8.09 -8.93 18.82
CA ARG A 242 9.36 -8.33 19.26
C ARG A 242 10.51 -8.63 18.30
N GLN A 243 10.56 -9.85 17.79
CA GLN A 243 11.60 -10.26 16.85
C GLN A 243 11.55 -9.48 15.54
N ARG A 244 10.34 -9.20 15.02
CA ARG A 244 10.18 -8.37 13.82
C ARG A 244 10.63 -6.93 14.05
N ASP A 245 10.22 -6.32 15.15
CA ASP A 245 10.63 -4.95 15.51
C ASP A 245 12.17 -4.89 15.64
N THR A 246 12.79 -5.85 16.35
CA THR A 246 14.24 -5.96 16.46
C THR A 246 14.93 -6.14 15.10
N SER A 247 14.37 -6.94 14.20
CA SER A 247 14.90 -7.09 12.83
C SER A 247 14.82 -5.79 12.04
N ALA A 248 13.75 -5.01 12.23
CA ALA A 248 13.54 -3.76 11.50
C ALA A 248 14.48 -2.68 12.01
N ASP A 249 14.68 -2.63 13.33
CA ASP A 249 15.67 -1.77 13.97
C ASP A 249 17.08 -2.10 13.47
N ALA A 250 17.47 -3.38 13.47
CA ALA A 250 18.78 -3.81 12.97
C ALA A 250 19.00 -3.50 11.47
N LEU A 251 17.96 -3.63 10.64
CA LEU A 251 18.02 -3.20 9.24
C LEU A 251 18.17 -1.67 9.11
N GLY A 252 17.42 -0.91 9.92
CA GLY A 252 17.50 0.54 9.98
C GLY A 252 18.88 1.04 10.42
N GLU A 253 19.47 0.40 11.42
CA GLU A 253 20.85 0.67 11.88
C GLU A 253 21.86 0.39 10.75
N ALA A 254 21.75 -0.77 10.08
CA ALA A 254 22.63 -1.11 8.97
C ALA A 254 22.55 -0.10 7.80
N ILE A 255 21.37 0.44 7.51
CA ILE A 255 21.16 1.47 6.48
C ILE A 255 21.64 2.85 6.95
N ALA A 256 21.51 3.15 8.25
CA ALA A 256 22.02 4.39 8.83
C ALA A 256 23.56 4.43 8.79
N ASP A 257 24.20 3.28 8.99
CA ASP A 257 25.66 3.12 9.00
C ASP A 257 26.31 3.03 7.61
N GLU A 258 25.51 2.91 6.55
CA GLU A 258 26.00 2.86 5.16
C GLU A 258 26.84 4.10 4.82
N LYS A 259 27.95 3.87 4.12
CA LYS A 259 28.93 4.90 3.76
C LYS A 259 28.64 5.53 2.41
N LEU A 260 27.98 4.80 1.51
CA LEU A 260 27.51 5.37 0.25
C LEU A 260 26.33 6.32 0.50
N GLY A 261 26.37 7.49 -0.15
CA GLY A 261 25.30 8.48 -0.05
C GLY A 261 24.00 8.06 -0.75
N LYS A 262 24.08 7.07 -1.65
CA LYS A 262 22.98 6.57 -2.48
C LYS A 262 22.63 5.15 -2.03
N VAL A 263 21.41 4.95 -1.53
CA VAL A 263 20.94 3.68 -0.99
C VAL A 263 19.57 3.33 -1.56
N ILE A 264 19.42 2.08 -2.00
CA ILE A 264 18.15 1.49 -2.43
C ILE A 264 17.89 0.25 -1.57
N LEU A 265 16.74 0.19 -0.92
CA LEU A 265 16.23 -1.00 -0.23
C LEU A 265 15.15 -1.65 -1.08
N LEU A 266 15.31 -2.95 -1.31
CA LEU A 266 14.41 -3.81 -2.07
C LEU A 266 13.95 -4.96 -1.16
N GLY A 267 12.65 -5.24 -1.10
CA GLY A 267 12.18 -6.53 -0.58
C GLY A 267 10.82 -6.52 0.08
N ASP A 268 10.42 -7.70 0.55
CA ASP A 268 9.23 -7.92 1.36
C ASP A 268 9.49 -7.54 2.83
N LEU A 269 9.03 -6.35 3.20
CA LEU A 269 9.16 -5.84 4.57
C LEU A 269 8.03 -6.34 5.48
N ASN A 270 7.10 -7.14 4.95
CA ASN A 270 5.94 -7.67 5.67
C ASN A 270 5.16 -6.58 6.43
N GLY A 271 5.18 -5.34 5.90
CA GLY A 271 4.64 -4.15 6.54
C GLY A 271 4.48 -2.99 5.56
N THR A 272 3.57 -2.07 5.90
CA THR A 272 3.29 -0.88 5.11
C THR A 272 4.10 0.32 5.60
N MET A 273 4.11 1.41 4.84
CA MET A 273 4.78 2.66 5.23
C MET A 273 4.22 3.28 6.53
N ASN A 274 3.03 2.88 6.97
CA ASN A 274 2.42 3.32 8.22
C ASN A 274 2.64 2.34 9.38
N ASP A 275 3.38 1.24 9.16
CA ASP A 275 3.70 0.30 10.21
C ASP A 275 4.82 0.84 11.10
N ARG A 276 4.51 1.06 12.38
CA ARG A 276 5.47 1.58 13.37
C ARG A 276 6.70 0.68 13.54
N ALA A 277 6.58 -0.61 13.27
CA ALA A 277 7.70 -1.54 13.37
C ALA A 277 8.82 -1.19 12.38
N LEU A 278 8.48 -0.57 11.25
CA LEU A 278 9.45 -0.20 10.22
C LEU A 278 10.03 1.21 10.43
N ASN A 279 9.75 1.90 11.55
CA ASN A 279 10.13 3.30 11.76
C ASN A 279 11.65 3.53 11.62
N ALA A 280 12.49 2.60 12.07
CA ALA A 280 13.95 2.69 11.91
C ALA A 280 14.38 2.77 10.44
N VAL A 281 13.59 2.23 9.51
CA VAL A 281 13.81 2.31 8.06
C VAL A 281 13.03 3.49 7.45
N THR A 282 11.74 3.62 7.75
CA THR A 282 10.84 4.60 7.10
C THR A 282 11.11 6.05 7.51
N SER A 283 11.77 6.28 8.65
CA SER A 283 12.16 7.63 9.09
C SER A 283 13.34 8.21 8.29
N GLN A 284 14.12 7.36 7.61
CA GLN A 284 15.33 7.77 6.89
C GLN A 284 15.31 7.46 5.39
N MET A 285 14.33 6.69 4.91
CA MET A 285 14.17 6.35 3.50
C MET A 285 12.80 6.75 2.95
N ARG A 286 12.77 7.17 1.69
CA ARG A 286 11.57 7.58 0.97
C ARG A 286 11.00 6.39 0.18
N SER A 287 9.70 6.14 0.29
CA SER A 287 9.01 5.16 -0.55
C SER A 287 8.93 5.65 -2.01
N THR A 288 9.32 4.82 -2.97
CA THR A 288 9.17 5.14 -4.40
C THR A 288 7.70 5.22 -4.81
N GLN A 289 6.84 4.35 -4.26
CA GLN A 289 5.40 4.37 -4.52
C GLN A 289 4.73 5.64 -4.00
N GLY A 290 5.04 6.02 -2.75
CA GLY A 290 4.50 7.25 -2.17
C GLY A 290 4.97 8.50 -2.91
N ALA A 291 6.22 8.50 -3.38
CA ALA A 291 6.84 9.63 -4.05
C ALA A 291 6.41 9.79 -5.52
N ALA A 292 6.43 8.70 -6.28
CA ALA A 292 6.37 8.72 -7.74
C ALA A 292 5.51 7.58 -8.32
N GLY A 293 4.68 6.92 -7.51
CA GLY A 293 3.76 5.90 -7.97
C GLY A 293 2.36 6.42 -8.27
N SER A 294 1.54 5.53 -8.83
CA SER A 294 0.10 5.72 -9.00
C SER A 294 -0.68 4.80 -8.07
N GLY A 295 -1.65 5.35 -7.33
CA GLY A 295 -2.48 4.57 -6.41
C GLY A 295 -1.71 3.97 -5.22
N PHE A 296 -2.31 2.94 -4.62
CA PHE A 296 -1.76 2.26 -3.44
C PHE A 296 -0.61 1.29 -3.76
N GLY A 297 -0.50 0.83 -5.01
CA GLY A 297 0.52 -0.14 -5.42
C GLY A 297 0.48 -1.43 -4.60
N PHE A 298 -0.72 -1.92 -4.26
CA PHE A 298 -0.89 -3.17 -3.51
C PHE A 298 -0.24 -4.34 -4.25
N SER A 299 0.49 -5.17 -3.52
CA SER A 299 1.27 -6.30 -4.04
C SER A 299 0.80 -7.63 -3.48
N TRP A 300 0.07 -7.64 -2.36
CA TRP A 300 -0.32 -8.87 -1.67
C TRP A 300 -1.79 -8.86 -1.18
N PRO A 301 -2.49 -10.00 -1.25
CA PRO A 301 -2.12 -11.22 -2.01
C PRO A 301 -2.27 -10.98 -3.52
N ALA A 302 -1.46 -11.64 -4.35
CA ALA A 302 -1.43 -11.44 -5.80
C ALA A 302 -2.77 -11.72 -6.50
N SER A 303 -3.60 -12.60 -5.93
CA SER A 303 -4.93 -12.92 -6.46
C SER A 303 -5.96 -11.82 -6.23
N PHE A 304 -5.78 -11.02 -5.18
CA PHE A 304 -6.64 -9.89 -4.84
C PHE A 304 -5.83 -8.89 -4.00
N PRO A 305 -5.02 -8.02 -4.63
CA PRO A 305 -4.07 -7.17 -3.91
C PRO A 305 -4.77 -6.20 -2.96
N MET A 306 -4.43 -6.28 -1.68
CA MET A 306 -5.06 -5.49 -0.60
C MET A 306 -4.05 -4.70 0.24
N ALA A 307 -2.78 -5.10 0.24
CA ALA A 307 -1.71 -4.45 0.98
C ALA A 307 -0.46 -4.34 0.12
N ARG A 308 0.35 -3.31 0.37
CA ARG A 308 1.69 -3.17 -0.22
C ARG A 308 2.69 -3.48 0.89
N ILE A 309 3.16 -4.72 0.92
CA ILE A 309 4.16 -5.19 1.89
C ILE A 309 5.55 -5.34 1.26
N ASP A 310 5.60 -5.46 -0.07
CA ASP A 310 6.81 -5.36 -0.88
C ASP A 310 7.14 -3.89 -1.13
N GLN A 311 8.36 -3.49 -0.75
CA GLN A 311 8.80 -2.10 -0.78
C GLN A 311 10.02 -1.90 -1.66
N ILE A 312 10.04 -0.74 -2.32
CA ILE A 312 11.25 -0.14 -2.88
C ILE A 312 11.38 1.21 -2.18
N MET A 313 12.48 1.39 -1.46
CA MET A 313 12.74 2.60 -0.69
C MET A 313 14.12 3.15 -1.03
N VAL A 314 14.27 4.47 -0.98
CA VAL A 314 15.49 5.14 -1.42
C VAL A 314 15.96 6.22 -0.45
N LYS A 315 17.27 6.45 -0.43
CA LYS A 315 17.96 7.54 0.29
C LYS A 315 19.06 8.08 -0.63
N GLY A 316 19.10 9.40 -0.85
CA GLY A 316 20.06 10.03 -1.78
C GLY A 316 19.87 9.65 -3.25
N VAL A 317 18.69 9.15 -3.62
CA VAL A 317 18.30 8.73 -4.97
C VAL A 317 16.88 9.24 -5.21
N GLU A 318 16.58 9.81 -6.38
CA GLU A 318 15.26 10.39 -6.65
C GLU A 318 14.32 9.38 -7.34
N PRO A 319 13.15 9.05 -6.76
CA PRO A 319 12.13 8.24 -7.43
C PRO A 319 11.54 8.95 -8.65
N VAL A 320 11.44 8.26 -9.78
CA VAL A 320 10.83 8.77 -11.02
C VAL A 320 9.49 8.12 -11.31
N SER A 321 9.40 6.79 -11.12
CA SER A 321 8.13 6.06 -11.26
C SER A 321 8.13 4.82 -10.38
N SER A 322 6.96 4.36 -9.96
CA SER A 322 6.78 3.11 -9.20
C SER A 322 5.47 2.42 -9.58
N TRP A 323 5.54 1.11 -9.81
CA TRP A 323 4.39 0.31 -10.25
C TRP A 323 4.51 -1.15 -9.80
N THR A 324 3.39 -1.88 -9.91
CA THR A 324 3.35 -3.35 -9.76
C THR A 324 3.45 -4.02 -11.11
N LEU A 325 4.17 -5.13 -11.19
CA LEU A 325 4.28 -5.95 -12.38
C LEU A 325 3.16 -7.00 -12.43
N PRO A 326 2.92 -7.64 -13.60
CA PRO A 326 1.96 -8.73 -13.73
C PRO A 326 2.23 -9.88 -12.74
N ARG A 327 1.16 -10.62 -12.42
CA ARG A 327 1.21 -11.76 -11.50
C ARG A 327 2.09 -12.88 -12.06
N THR A 328 2.87 -13.49 -11.15
CA THR A 328 3.70 -14.68 -11.41
C THR A 328 3.11 -15.93 -10.74
N GLY A 329 3.89 -17.00 -10.61
CA GLY A 329 3.57 -18.17 -9.79
C GLY A 329 3.54 -17.91 -8.28
N SER A 330 4.01 -16.74 -7.82
CA SER A 330 4.02 -16.33 -6.42
C SER A 330 2.65 -15.82 -5.92
N ASP A 331 2.48 -15.80 -4.60
CA ASP A 331 1.37 -15.12 -3.92
C ASP A 331 1.62 -13.61 -3.73
N HIS A 332 2.76 -13.10 -4.17
CA HIS A 332 3.08 -11.68 -4.26
C HIS A 332 3.08 -11.20 -5.72
N LEU A 333 2.70 -9.96 -5.98
CA LEU A 333 3.04 -9.27 -7.22
C LEU A 333 4.47 -8.72 -7.11
N PRO A 334 5.31 -8.85 -8.15
CA PRO A 334 6.56 -8.11 -8.18
C PRO A 334 6.29 -6.60 -8.21
N VAL A 335 7.17 -5.81 -7.61
CA VAL A 335 7.10 -4.35 -7.67
C VAL A 335 8.37 -3.79 -8.30
N ALA A 336 8.23 -2.69 -9.04
CA ALA A 336 9.32 -2.07 -9.77
C ALA A 336 9.29 -0.55 -9.63
N ALA A 337 10.45 0.07 -9.82
CA ALA A 337 10.61 1.51 -9.84
C ALA A 337 11.68 1.93 -10.83
N ARG A 338 11.52 3.12 -11.40
CA ARG A 338 12.63 3.85 -12.03
C ARG A 338 13.08 4.95 -11.09
N VAL A 339 14.39 5.13 -10.99
CA VAL A 339 15.02 6.12 -10.14
C VAL A 339 16.09 6.89 -10.91
N ASN A 340 16.46 8.06 -10.41
CA ASN A 340 17.65 8.78 -10.83
C ASN A 340 18.74 8.65 -9.77
N VAL A 341 19.82 7.97 -10.12
CA VAL A 341 21.06 7.86 -9.35
C VAL A 341 21.91 9.11 -9.54
N THR A 342 21.80 9.81 -10.67
CA THR A 342 22.57 11.02 -11.03
C THR A 342 22.24 12.30 -10.25
N THR A 343 21.32 12.29 -9.29
CA THR A 343 20.82 13.55 -8.71
C THR A 343 21.90 14.28 -7.88
N PRO A 344 22.00 15.63 -7.95
CA PRO A 344 23.13 16.41 -7.40
C PRO A 344 23.29 16.39 -5.88
#